data_AF-Q22513-F1
#
_entry.id   AF-Q22513-F1
#
_cell.length_a   1.000
_cell.length_b   1.000
_cell.length_c   1.000
_cell.angle_alpha   90.00
_cell.angle_beta   90.00
_cell.angle_gamma   90.00
#
_symmetry.space_group_name_H-M   'P 1'
#
loop_
_entity.id
_entity.type
_entity.pdbx_description
1 polymer ?
#
loop_
_entity_poly.entity_id
_entity_poly.type
_entity_poly.pdbx_seq_one_letter_code
_entity_poly.pdbx_strand_id
1 'polypeptide(L)'
;MNDGFQLLRLPHLVMIKTLNFMPIEDLLQISDNPLLYNSIREHVNTEKFTVNFYTDQSQLKIKGFTWLFYKTKFWDESESIKTIGPVTEKAHVFKNTWWTHSKNHRDIVVQLVHFFQNFFMRAKLETILYIATEDRNEERISQMDLKFLKESQYIVRDDASQTIHEYLKMFSNNKQLVAMDGFSDRARIARTKITSKNFTSGKLPVNPNEWFEYDYFHERLFEIVLISRLIVDNQNIQTIISSFVDGETFERLRFLHCQNADNIDLRYALQGVAAIEWTENNVFMEKFKGIPAMTNYFIETGYIIWDSKGKVATVHVDPEKSTFTLIGWENIISPRLMTALSNLEFN
;
A
#
# COMPACT_ATOMS: atom_id res chain seq x y z
N MET A 1 -39.98 -11.02 6.52
CA MET A 1 -39.82 -12.49 6.40
C MET A 1 -40.49 -13.11 5.16
N ASN A 2 -41.09 -12.35 4.23
CA ASN A 2 -41.70 -12.92 3.00
C ASN A 2 -40.81 -12.83 1.73
N ASP A 3 -39.74 -12.03 1.73
CA ASP A 3 -38.98 -11.76 0.50
C ASP A 3 -38.04 -12.91 0.10
N GLY A 4 -37.49 -13.64 1.06
CA GLY A 4 -36.62 -14.80 0.80
C GLY A 4 -37.34 -15.93 0.04
N PHE A 5 -38.65 -16.10 0.26
CA PHE A 5 -39.44 -17.12 -0.44
C PHE A 5 -39.70 -16.79 -1.91
N GLN A 6 -39.70 -15.51 -2.29
CA GLN A 6 -39.84 -15.11 -3.69
C GLN A 6 -38.52 -15.27 -4.45
N LEU A 7 -37.38 -14.98 -3.81
CA LEU A 7 -36.05 -15.15 -4.41
C LEU A 7 -35.78 -16.61 -4.81
N LEU A 8 -36.16 -17.57 -3.96
CA LEU A 8 -35.97 -19.00 -4.21
C LEU A 8 -36.80 -19.55 -5.38
N ARG A 9 -37.80 -18.80 -5.87
CA ARG A 9 -38.60 -19.18 -7.05
C ARG A 9 -37.99 -18.70 -8.37
N LEU A 10 -36.98 -17.82 -8.31
CA LEU A 10 -36.33 -17.30 -9.50
C LEU A 10 -35.39 -18.36 -10.09
N PRO A 11 -35.21 -18.40 -11.43
CA PRO A 11 -34.13 -19.14 -12.04
C PRO A 11 -32.78 -18.75 -11.41
N HIS A 12 -31.90 -19.73 -11.18
CA HIS A 12 -30.67 -19.54 -10.40
C HIS A 12 -29.83 -18.32 -10.81
N LEU A 13 -29.65 -18.09 -12.12
CA LEU A 13 -28.91 -16.92 -12.62
C LEU A 13 -29.60 -15.58 -12.31
N VAL A 14 -30.93 -15.54 -12.36
CA VAL A 14 -31.71 -14.34 -12.03
C VAL A 14 -31.65 -14.09 -10.51
N MET A 15 -31.72 -15.15 -9.70
CA MET A 15 -31.53 -15.07 -8.25
C MET A 15 -30.15 -14.50 -7.91
N ILE A 16 -29.07 -15.08 -8.45
CA ILE A 16 -27.70 -14.59 -8.23
C ILE A 16 -27.55 -13.13 -8.66
N LYS A 17 -28.08 -12.76 -9.83
CA LYS A 17 -28.02 -11.37 -10.31
C LYS A 17 -28.73 -10.44 -9.33
N THR A 18 -29.91 -10.84 -8.84
CA THR A 18 -30.68 -10.07 -7.85
C THR A 18 -29.90 -9.90 -6.55
N LEU A 19 -29.34 -10.99 -6.00
CA LEU A 19 -28.49 -10.94 -4.80
C LEU A 19 -27.28 -10.00 -4.98
N ASN A 20 -26.67 -9.99 -6.17
CA ASN A 20 -25.56 -9.07 -6.46
C ASN A 20 -25.98 -7.59 -6.45
N PHE A 21 -27.26 -7.25 -6.67
CA PHE A 21 -27.75 -5.88 -6.56
C PHE A 21 -28.26 -5.49 -5.16
N MET A 22 -28.46 -6.45 -4.27
CA MET A 22 -28.96 -6.16 -2.92
C MET A 22 -27.89 -5.48 -2.04
N PRO A 23 -28.30 -4.52 -1.18
CA PRO A 23 -27.45 -3.98 -0.12
C PRO A 23 -26.88 -5.07 0.78
N ILE A 24 -25.72 -4.80 1.40
CA ILE A 24 -25.02 -5.81 2.21
C ILE A 24 -25.85 -6.19 3.44
N GLU A 25 -26.59 -5.24 4.00
CA GLU A 25 -27.41 -5.43 5.20
C GLU A 25 -28.57 -6.38 4.92
N ASP A 26 -29.24 -6.20 3.78
CA ASP A 26 -30.34 -7.06 3.35
C ASP A 26 -29.84 -8.48 3.06
N LEU A 27 -28.68 -8.59 2.41
CA LEU A 27 -28.04 -9.88 2.13
C LEU A 27 -27.75 -10.65 3.42
N LEU A 28 -27.22 -9.98 4.44
CA LEU A 28 -26.93 -10.60 5.72
C LEU A 28 -28.23 -11.00 6.43
N GLN A 29 -29.28 -10.18 6.37
CA GLN A 29 -30.56 -10.50 7.00
C GLN A 29 -31.24 -11.72 6.37
N ILE A 30 -31.16 -11.90 5.05
CA ILE A 30 -31.76 -13.07 4.37
C ILE A 30 -30.88 -14.32 4.43
N SER A 31 -29.61 -14.17 4.85
CA SER A 31 -28.66 -15.28 4.94
C SER A 31 -28.98 -16.29 6.04
N ASP A 32 -29.91 -15.97 6.94
CA ASP A 32 -30.47 -16.92 7.91
C ASP A 32 -31.19 -18.10 7.22
N ASN A 33 -31.59 -17.94 5.94
CA ASN A 33 -32.11 -19.05 5.15
C ASN A 33 -30.95 -19.91 4.60
N PRO A 34 -30.86 -21.21 4.96
CA PRO A 34 -29.73 -22.06 4.55
C PRO A 34 -29.54 -22.20 3.04
N LEU A 35 -30.62 -22.11 2.26
CA LEU A 35 -30.55 -22.21 0.79
C LEU A 35 -29.96 -20.94 0.18
N LEU A 36 -30.32 -19.77 0.72
CA LEU A 36 -29.76 -18.49 0.26
C LEU A 36 -28.34 -18.29 0.80
N TYR A 37 -28.04 -18.77 2.00
CA TYR A 37 -26.73 -18.65 2.63
C TYR A 37 -25.60 -19.08 1.70
N ASN A 38 -25.69 -20.29 1.13
CA ASN A 38 -24.64 -20.81 0.25
C ASN A 38 -24.53 -19.99 -1.04
N SER A 39 -25.64 -19.64 -1.67
CA SER A 39 -25.63 -18.80 -2.87
C SER A 39 -25.04 -17.41 -2.61
N ILE A 40 -25.34 -16.80 -1.45
CA ILE A 40 -24.78 -15.51 -1.06
C ILE A 40 -23.28 -15.64 -0.86
N ARG A 41 -22.85 -16.60 -0.04
CA ARG A 41 -21.45 -16.87 0.29
C ARG A 41 -20.57 -17.12 -0.94
N GLU A 42 -21.06 -17.90 -1.90
CA GLU A 42 -20.28 -18.36 -3.06
C GLU A 42 -20.38 -17.44 -4.28
N HIS A 43 -21.50 -16.73 -4.46
CA HIS A 43 -21.81 -16.03 -5.71
C HIS A 43 -22.00 -14.53 -5.59
N VAL A 44 -22.23 -13.99 -4.38
CA VAL A 44 -22.27 -12.53 -4.22
C VAL A 44 -20.85 -11.99 -4.32
N ASN A 45 -20.67 -11.09 -5.27
CA ASN A 45 -19.54 -10.20 -5.33
C ASN A 45 -19.85 -9.01 -4.42
N THR A 46 -19.13 -8.89 -3.30
CA THR A 46 -19.24 -7.74 -2.40
C THR A 46 -18.53 -6.51 -2.92
N GLU A 47 -18.11 -6.55 -4.18
CA GLU A 47 -17.11 -5.66 -4.73
C GLU A 47 -15.83 -5.73 -3.86
N LYS A 48 -15.04 -4.69 -3.97
CA LYS A 48 -13.82 -4.56 -3.19
C LYS A 48 -14.13 -3.77 -1.94
N PHE A 49 -13.58 -4.20 -0.80
CA PHE A 49 -13.76 -3.46 0.45
C PHE A 49 -12.50 -2.69 0.83
N THR A 50 -12.70 -1.56 1.50
CA THR A 50 -11.65 -0.63 1.93
C THR A 50 -11.75 -0.42 3.43
N VAL A 51 -10.60 -0.36 4.09
CA VAL A 51 -10.50 -0.12 5.52
C VAL A 51 -9.59 1.05 5.78
N ASN A 52 -10.04 1.99 6.60
CA ASN A 52 -9.22 3.11 7.05
C ASN A 52 -9.16 3.11 8.57
N PHE A 53 -7.96 3.14 9.12
CA PHE A 53 -7.69 3.30 10.54
C PHE A 53 -7.01 4.64 10.73
N TYR A 54 -7.66 5.52 11.48
CA TYR A 54 -7.10 6.79 11.92
C TYR A 54 -6.88 6.73 13.44
N THR A 55 -6.44 7.86 14.00
CA THR A 55 -6.13 7.96 15.43
C THR A 55 -7.39 7.93 16.28
N ASP A 56 -8.44 8.59 15.82
CA ASP A 56 -9.71 8.81 16.53
C ASP A 56 -10.91 8.16 15.83
N GLN A 57 -10.71 7.53 14.67
CA GLN A 57 -11.76 6.83 13.95
C GLN A 57 -11.23 5.60 13.20
N SER A 58 -12.12 4.64 12.96
CA SER A 58 -11.93 3.55 12.00
C SER A 58 -13.11 3.50 11.04
N GLN A 59 -12.87 3.00 9.84
CA GLN A 59 -13.88 2.92 8.81
C GLN A 59 -13.77 1.62 8.03
N LEU A 60 -14.93 1.03 7.73
CA LEU A 60 -15.08 -0.02 6.75
C LEU A 60 -16.02 0.45 5.64
N LYS A 61 -15.63 0.24 4.38
CA LYS A 61 -16.49 0.42 3.20
C LYS A 61 -16.58 -0.88 2.42
N ILE A 62 -17.78 -1.33 2.08
CA ILE A 62 -18.03 -2.56 1.30
C ILE A 62 -19.34 -2.42 0.53
N LYS A 63 -19.35 -2.68 -0.78
CA LYS A 63 -20.57 -2.68 -1.61
C LYS A 63 -21.50 -1.46 -1.40
N GLY A 64 -20.93 -0.26 -1.37
CA GLY A 64 -21.68 0.99 -1.12
C GLY A 64 -22.14 1.22 0.33
N PHE A 65 -21.98 0.24 1.22
CA PHE A 65 -22.16 0.38 2.66
C PHE A 65 -20.90 0.96 3.31
N THR A 66 -21.09 1.84 4.29
CA THR A 66 -20.01 2.44 5.09
C THR A 66 -20.35 2.38 6.57
N TRP A 67 -19.44 1.85 7.38
CA TRP A 67 -19.53 1.95 8.83
C TRP A 67 -18.31 2.69 9.38
N LEU A 68 -18.57 3.81 10.03
CA LEU A 68 -17.58 4.63 10.71
C LEU A 68 -17.70 4.45 12.23
N PHE A 69 -16.55 4.26 12.87
CA PHE A 69 -16.42 4.07 14.30
C PHE A 69 -15.54 5.18 14.84
N TYR A 70 -16.05 5.98 15.77
CA TYR A 70 -15.35 7.12 16.33
C TYR A 70 -15.08 6.92 17.82
N LYS A 71 -13.90 7.36 18.25
CA LYS A 71 -13.51 7.41 19.65
C LYS A 71 -14.30 8.47 20.43
N THR A 72 -14.76 9.52 19.75
CA THR A 72 -15.56 10.62 20.31
C THR A 72 -16.90 10.70 19.59
N LYS A 73 -18.01 10.74 20.34
CA LYS A 73 -19.34 10.96 19.80
C LYS A 73 -19.51 12.43 19.39
N PHE A 74 -20.08 12.68 18.21
CA PHE A 74 -20.31 14.03 17.68
C PHE A 74 -21.72 14.25 17.09
N TRP A 75 -22.63 13.28 17.24
CA TRP A 75 -24.02 13.37 16.84
C TRP A 75 -24.93 13.36 18.07
N ASP A 76 -26.05 14.07 17.98
CA ASP A 76 -27.06 14.15 19.05
C ASP A 76 -28.32 13.32 18.72
N GLU A 77 -28.44 12.86 17.48
CA GLU A 77 -29.59 12.12 16.98
C GLU A 77 -29.75 10.73 17.61
N SER A 78 -30.96 10.19 17.46
CA SER A 78 -31.30 8.85 17.92
C SER A 78 -30.42 7.77 17.30
N GLU A 79 -30.01 6.82 18.12
CA GLU A 79 -29.26 5.64 17.72
C GLU A 79 -30.17 4.42 17.67
N SER A 80 -29.85 3.50 16.77
CA SER A 80 -30.48 2.18 16.70
C SER A 80 -29.44 1.10 16.94
N ILE A 81 -29.84 -0.02 17.56
CA ILE A 81 -28.96 -1.17 17.70
C ILE A 81 -28.82 -1.81 16.32
N LYS A 82 -27.58 -1.99 15.88
CA LYS A 82 -27.22 -2.60 14.60
C LYS A 82 -26.29 -3.78 14.83
N THR A 83 -26.50 -4.83 14.04
CA THR A 83 -25.70 -6.06 14.11
C THR A 83 -25.24 -6.45 12.71
N ILE A 84 -23.95 -6.71 12.55
CA ILE A 84 -23.34 -7.33 11.37
C ILE A 84 -22.36 -8.40 11.86
N GLY A 85 -22.67 -9.65 11.54
CA GLY A 85 -21.85 -10.79 11.97
C GLY A 85 -21.64 -10.78 13.49
N PRO A 86 -20.39 -10.79 13.98
CA PRO A 86 -20.10 -10.82 15.42
C PRO A 86 -20.26 -9.47 16.13
N VAL A 87 -20.46 -8.37 15.40
CA VAL A 87 -20.45 -7.01 15.97
C VAL A 87 -21.88 -6.52 16.15
N THR A 88 -22.20 -6.12 17.39
CA THR A 88 -23.47 -5.45 17.73
C THR A 88 -23.15 -4.14 18.44
N GLU A 89 -23.60 -3.03 17.87
CA GLU A 89 -23.29 -1.69 18.35
C GLU A 89 -24.48 -0.75 18.20
N LYS A 90 -24.48 0.34 18.98
CA LYS A 90 -25.39 1.46 18.73
C LYS A 90 -24.84 2.27 17.55
N ALA A 91 -25.68 2.49 16.56
CA ALA A 91 -25.34 3.28 15.40
C ALA A 91 -26.38 4.36 15.12
N HIS A 92 -25.89 5.57 14.87
CA HIS A 92 -26.65 6.57 14.12
C HIS A 92 -26.63 6.15 12.65
N VAL A 93 -27.77 6.20 11.97
CA VAL A 93 -27.96 5.64 10.62
C VAL A 93 -28.48 6.72 9.70
N PHE A 94 -27.76 6.95 8.61
CA PHE A 94 -28.18 7.83 7.53
C PHE A 94 -27.88 7.15 6.20
N LYS A 95 -28.95 6.71 5.52
CA LYS A 95 -28.86 5.90 4.29
C LYS A 95 -27.99 4.66 4.54
N ASN A 96 -26.97 4.43 3.72
CA ASN A 96 -26.05 3.28 3.81
C ASN A 96 -24.79 3.61 4.63
N THR A 97 -24.82 4.69 5.42
CA THR A 97 -23.71 5.09 6.28
C THR A 97 -24.14 5.02 7.74
N TRP A 98 -23.36 4.29 8.53
CA TRP A 98 -23.58 4.11 9.96
C TRP A 98 -22.43 4.74 10.74
N TRP A 99 -22.75 5.44 11.82
CA TRP A 99 -21.79 6.04 12.74
C TRP A 99 -21.96 5.44 14.12
N THR A 100 -20.87 4.94 14.70
CA THR A 100 -20.86 4.32 16.02
C THR A 100 -19.79 4.98 16.87
N HIS A 101 -20.14 5.27 18.12
CA HIS A 101 -19.18 5.75 19.11
C HIS A 101 -18.63 4.53 19.87
N SER A 102 -17.33 4.26 19.71
CA SER A 102 -16.65 3.17 20.39
C SER A 102 -15.18 3.48 20.67
N LYS A 103 -14.77 3.26 21.93
CA LYS A 103 -13.36 3.39 22.34
C LYS A 103 -12.46 2.35 21.64
N ASN A 104 -13.01 1.19 21.29
CA ASN A 104 -12.28 0.07 20.66
C ASN A 104 -12.53 0.01 19.14
N HIS A 105 -12.68 1.17 18.49
CA HIS A 105 -13.04 1.29 17.07
C HIS A 105 -12.16 0.47 16.12
N ARG A 106 -10.86 0.27 16.42
CA ARG A 106 -9.96 -0.53 15.58
C ARG A 106 -10.29 -2.02 15.65
N ASP A 107 -10.45 -2.56 16.84
CA ASP A 107 -10.73 -3.98 17.06
C ASP A 107 -12.05 -4.41 16.42
N ILE A 108 -13.06 -3.55 16.52
CA ILE A 108 -14.36 -3.80 15.91
C ILE A 108 -14.23 -3.91 14.38
N VAL A 109 -13.48 -3.00 13.75
CA VAL A 109 -13.29 -3.03 12.30
C VAL A 109 -12.45 -4.25 11.88
N VAL A 110 -11.44 -4.65 12.65
CA VAL A 110 -10.69 -5.90 12.40
C VAL A 110 -11.62 -7.11 12.43
N GLN A 111 -12.51 -7.21 13.42
CA GLN A 111 -13.49 -8.30 13.52
C GLN A 111 -14.45 -8.31 12.34
N LEU A 112 -14.92 -7.13 11.90
CA LEU A 112 -15.76 -7.02 10.71
C LEU A 112 -15.03 -7.47 9.45
N VAL A 113 -13.76 -7.07 9.27
CA VAL A 113 -12.94 -7.51 8.12
C VAL A 113 -12.83 -9.03 8.08
N HIS A 114 -12.47 -9.67 9.19
CA HIS A 114 -12.41 -11.13 9.28
C HIS A 114 -13.76 -11.77 8.99
N PHE A 115 -14.85 -11.22 9.52
CA PHE A 115 -16.20 -11.70 9.23
C PHE A 115 -16.50 -11.65 7.73
N PHE A 116 -16.29 -10.51 7.07
CA PHE A 116 -16.60 -10.35 5.65
C PHE A 116 -15.74 -11.26 4.76
N GLN A 117 -14.45 -11.43 5.07
CA GLN A 117 -13.56 -12.34 4.34
C GLN A 117 -13.98 -13.81 4.49
N ASN A 118 -14.42 -14.22 5.67
CA ASN A 118 -14.83 -15.59 5.93
C ASN A 118 -16.22 -15.92 5.37
N PHE A 119 -17.12 -14.93 5.43
CA PHE A 119 -18.51 -15.08 5.01
C PHE A 119 -18.66 -15.02 3.49
N PHE A 120 -18.04 -14.03 2.82
CA PHE A 120 -18.13 -13.88 1.37
C PHE A 120 -16.84 -14.39 0.73
N MET A 121 -16.90 -15.56 0.08
CA MET A 121 -15.71 -16.20 -0.52
C MET A 121 -15.06 -15.36 -1.63
N ARG A 122 -15.81 -14.41 -2.20
CA ARG A 122 -15.34 -13.51 -3.25
C ARG A 122 -14.93 -12.13 -2.74
N ALA A 123 -15.09 -11.84 -1.46
CA ALA A 123 -14.72 -10.55 -0.91
C ALA A 123 -13.19 -10.39 -0.94
N LYS A 124 -12.73 -9.24 -1.45
CA LYS A 124 -11.32 -8.90 -1.49
C LYS A 124 -11.08 -7.57 -0.81
N LEU A 125 -10.19 -7.57 0.18
CA LEU A 125 -9.69 -6.35 0.80
C LEU A 125 -8.80 -5.67 -0.24
N GLU A 126 -9.24 -4.53 -0.77
CA GLU A 126 -8.47 -3.84 -1.80
C GLU A 126 -7.48 -2.87 -1.19
N THR A 127 -7.94 -2.08 -0.23
CA THR A 127 -7.18 -0.95 0.29
C THR A 127 -7.22 -0.91 1.81
N ILE A 128 -6.05 -0.75 2.43
CA ILE A 128 -5.91 -0.40 3.84
C ILE A 128 -5.16 0.91 3.94
N LEU A 129 -5.75 1.89 4.62
CA LEU A 129 -5.03 3.05 5.13
C LEU A 129 -4.90 2.90 6.65
N TYR A 130 -3.69 2.93 7.17
CA TYR A 130 -3.44 2.91 8.60
C TYR A 130 -2.61 4.12 9.01
N ILE A 131 -3.17 4.93 9.89
CA ILE A 131 -2.51 6.10 10.46
C ILE A 131 -2.52 5.92 11.98
N ALA A 132 -1.39 5.43 12.52
CA ALA A 132 -1.17 5.38 13.96
C ALA A 132 -0.21 6.49 14.38
N THR A 133 -0.75 7.44 15.15
CA THR A 133 0.06 8.48 15.79
C THR A 133 0.20 8.28 17.29
N GLU A 134 -0.29 7.18 17.86
CA GLU A 134 -0.16 6.87 19.29
C GLU A 134 0.25 5.41 19.45
N ASP A 135 1.36 5.20 20.17
CA ASP A 135 2.02 3.93 20.42
C ASP A 135 1.07 2.90 21.02
N ARG A 136 1.29 1.62 20.68
CA ARG A 136 0.74 0.38 21.30
C ARG A 136 -0.38 -0.36 20.56
N ASN A 137 -0.86 0.10 19.40
CA ASN A 137 -1.89 -0.64 18.63
C ASN A 137 -1.39 -1.17 17.27
N GLU A 138 -0.08 -1.18 17.03
CA GLU A 138 0.54 -1.60 15.76
C GLU A 138 0.54 -3.14 15.58
N GLU A 139 0.64 -3.91 16.68
CA GLU A 139 0.71 -5.37 16.64
C GLU A 139 -0.48 -6.03 15.93
N ARG A 140 -1.66 -5.40 15.87
CA ARG A 140 -2.87 -6.09 15.42
C ARG A 140 -3.09 -6.10 13.91
N ILE A 141 -2.46 -5.20 13.16
CA ILE A 141 -2.59 -5.27 11.69
C ILE A 141 -1.86 -6.50 11.13
N SER A 142 -0.83 -6.98 11.83
CA SER A 142 -0.13 -8.21 11.48
C SER A 142 -1.06 -9.45 11.47
N GLN A 143 -2.23 -9.37 12.12
CA GLN A 143 -3.22 -10.44 12.16
C GLN A 143 -4.13 -10.49 10.93
N MET A 144 -4.17 -9.42 10.13
CA MET A 144 -4.95 -9.41 8.90
C MET A 144 -4.23 -10.19 7.81
N ASP A 145 -4.95 -11.00 7.04
CA ASP A 145 -4.37 -11.61 5.84
C ASP A 145 -4.20 -10.55 4.74
N LEU A 146 -2.99 -9.98 4.69
CA LEU A 146 -2.61 -8.95 3.71
C LEU A 146 -2.21 -9.54 2.35
N LYS A 147 -2.25 -10.87 2.16
CA LYS A 147 -1.77 -11.52 0.93
C LYS A 147 -2.51 -11.01 -0.31
N PHE A 148 -3.83 -10.84 -0.20
CA PHE A 148 -4.68 -10.39 -1.31
C PHE A 148 -4.90 -8.88 -1.36
N LEU A 149 -4.29 -8.14 -0.44
CA LEU A 149 -4.39 -6.69 -0.40
C LEU A 149 -3.77 -6.08 -1.67
N LYS A 150 -4.59 -5.37 -2.45
CA LYS A 150 -4.14 -4.76 -3.72
C LYS A 150 -3.24 -3.58 -3.44
N GLU A 151 -3.65 -2.66 -2.56
CA GLU A 151 -2.91 -1.45 -2.23
C GLU A 151 -2.98 -1.19 -0.72
N SER A 152 -1.93 -0.60 -0.15
CA SER A 152 -1.90 -0.30 1.27
C SER A 152 -1.07 0.93 1.57
N GLN A 153 -1.45 1.67 2.60
CA GLN A 153 -0.69 2.81 3.08
C GLN A 153 -0.65 2.77 4.61
N TYR A 154 0.55 2.83 5.15
CA TYR A 154 0.83 2.81 6.58
C TYR A 154 1.62 4.05 6.93
N ILE A 155 1.13 4.82 7.89
CA ILE A 155 1.78 5.99 8.43
C ILE A 155 2.03 5.71 9.91
N VAL A 156 3.31 5.60 10.25
CA VAL A 156 3.79 5.30 11.60
C VAL A 156 4.68 6.43 12.10
N ARG A 157 4.77 6.58 13.42
CA ARG A 157 5.74 7.51 14.02
C ARG A 157 7.14 6.93 13.95
N ASP A 158 8.10 7.83 13.81
CA ASP A 158 9.50 7.49 13.55
C ASP A 158 10.28 6.94 14.75
N ASP A 159 9.73 7.00 15.96
CA ASP A 159 10.26 6.33 17.15
C ASP A 159 10.04 4.80 17.11
N ALA A 160 9.27 4.30 16.15
CA ALA A 160 8.99 2.88 15.94
C ALA A 160 9.89 2.23 14.86
N SER A 161 11.23 2.41 14.94
CA SER A 161 12.17 1.91 13.91
C SER A 161 12.09 0.39 13.70
N GLN A 162 11.88 -0.36 14.77
CA GLN A 162 11.66 -1.81 14.72
C GLN A 162 10.39 -2.13 13.93
N THR A 163 9.29 -1.43 14.22
CA THR A 163 8.01 -1.57 13.50
C THR A 163 8.16 -1.24 12.02
N ILE A 164 8.86 -0.15 11.67
CA ILE A 164 9.13 0.23 10.27
C ILE A 164 9.85 -0.91 9.54
N HIS A 165 10.89 -1.47 10.16
CA HIS A 165 11.63 -2.59 9.57
C HIS A 165 10.75 -3.84 9.40
N GLU A 166 9.94 -4.18 10.41
CA GLU A 166 9.01 -5.33 10.35
C GLU A 166 7.96 -5.16 9.25
N TYR A 167 7.34 -3.98 9.16
CA TYR A 167 6.40 -3.67 8.09
C TYR A 167 7.07 -3.72 6.72
N LEU A 168 8.25 -3.13 6.58
CA LEU A 168 8.99 -3.13 5.34
C LEU A 168 9.31 -4.55 4.87
N LYS A 169 9.81 -5.40 5.77
CA LYS A 169 10.06 -6.82 5.49
C LYS A 169 8.78 -7.57 5.13
N MET A 170 7.69 -7.29 5.84
CA MET A 170 6.38 -7.89 5.56
C MET A 170 5.87 -7.47 4.17
N PHE A 171 5.99 -6.20 3.80
CA PHE A 171 5.54 -5.69 2.51
C PHE A 171 6.47 -6.14 1.38
N SER A 172 7.78 -6.09 1.53
CA SER A 172 8.73 -6.55 0.48
C SER A 172 8.47 -8.01 0.10
N ASN A 173 8.12 -8.85 1.07
CA ASN A 173 7.83 -10.27 0.85
C ASN A 173 6.44 -10.52 0.23
N ASN A 174 5.46 -9.65 0.46
CA ASN A 174 4.05 -9.89 0.09
C ASN A 174 3.49 -8.93 -0.98
N LYS A 175 4.27 -7.91 -1.35
CA LYS A 175 3.90 -6.88 -2.32
C LYS A 175 4.89 -6.82 -3.45
N GLN A 176 4.39 -6.43 -4.61
CA GLN A 176 5.17 -6.28 -5.84
C GLN A 176 5.84 -4.91 -5.94
N LEU A 177 5.22 -3.89 -5.34
CA LEU A 177 5.77 -2.56 -5.26
C LEU A 177 5.63 -2.07 -3.82
N VAL A 178 6.71 -1.54 -3.26
CA VAL A 178 6.73 -0.88 -1.95
C VAL A 178 7.45 0.44 -2.11
N ALA A 179 6.87 1.53 -1.62
CA ALA A 179 7.50 2.83 -1.58
C ALA A 179 7.46 3.37 -0.16
N MET A 180 8.50 4.10 0.22
CA MET A 180 8.59 4.75 1.52
C MET A 180 9.05 6.18 1.40
N ASP A 181 8.56 7.02 2.30
CA ASP A 181 9.00 8.39 2.46
C ASP A 181 8.97 8.82 3.92
N GLY A 182 9.98 9.60 4.30
CA GLY A 182 10.02 10.30 5.55
C GLY A 182 9.39 11.67 5.38
N PHE A 183 8.42 11.99 6.22
CA PHE A 183 7.84 13.33 6.26
C PHE A 183 7.70 13.81 7.69
N SER A 184 7.72 15.11 7.86
CA SER A 184 7.35 15.74 9.12
C SER A 184 6.01 16.41 8.90
N ASP A 185 5.04 16.12 9.75
CA ASP A 185 3.77 16.82 9.69
C ASP A 185 3.92 18.28 10.18
N ARG A 186 2.84 19.05 10.12
CA ARG A 186 2.84 20.44 10.64
C ARG A 186 3.22 20.53 12.12
N ALA A 187 3.02 19.45 12.89
CA ALA A 187 3.38 19.35 14.29
C ALA A 187 4.87 19.00 14.51
N ARG A 188 5.67 18.90 13.43
CA ARG A 188 7.08 18.50 13.43
C ARG A 188 7.31 17.08 13.97
N ILE A 189 6.28 16.26 13.98
CA ILE A 189 6.43 14.85 14.34
C ILE A 189 6.89 14.14 13.09
N ALA A 190 8.09 13.60 13.15
CA ALA A 190 8.64 12.80 12.07
C ALA A 190 7.84 11.48 11.97
N ARG A 191 7.46 11.16 10.74
CA ARG A 191 6.66 9.99 10.40
C ARG A 191 7.22 9.36 9.14
N THR A 192 6.99 8.07 9.05
CA THR A 192 7.31 7.28 7.88
C THR A 192 6.00 6.82 7.25
N LYS A 193 5.83 7.12 5.96
CA LYS A 193 4.77 6.56 5.13
C LYS A 193 5.36 5.36 4.39
N ILE A 194 4.65 4.24 4.43
CA ILE A 194 4.94 3.02 3.67
C ILE A 194 3.72 2.74 2.81
N THR A 195 3.88 2.85 1.50
CA THR A 195 2.81 2.54 0.53
C THR A 195 3.19 1.28 -0.23
N SER A 196 2.26 0.35 -0.45
CA SER A 196 2.54 -0.90 -1.14
C SER A 196 1.43 -1.29 -2.09
N LYS A 197 1.77 -2.02 -3.16
CA LYS A 197 0.82 -2.43 -4.19
C LYS A 197 1.14 -3.79 -4.83
N ASN A 198 0.09 -4.48 -5.24
CA ASN A 198 0.09 -5.63 -6.14
C ASN A 198 -0.66 -5.26 -7.43
N PHE A 199 -0.07 -5.61 -8.57
CA PHE A 199 -0.61 -5.43 -9.91
C PHE A 199 -1.16 -6.75 -10.44
N THR A 200 -2.18 -6.66 -11.28
CA THR A 200 -2.78 -7.83 -11.94
C THR A 200 -2.00 -8.32 -13.16
N SER A 201 -1.31 -7.41 -13.86
CA SER A 201 -0.62 -7.70 -15.14
C SER A 201 0.74 -8.38 -14.97
N GLY A 202 1.29 -8.47 -13.75
CA GLY A 202 2.66 -8.93 -13.50
C GLY A 202 3.75 -8.02 -14.09
N LYS A 203 3.38 -6.90 -14.72
CA LYS A 203 4.28 -5.92 -15.33
C LYS A 203 4.14 -4.58 -14.62
N LEU A 204 5.27 -3.91 -14.37
CA LEU A 204 5.27 -2.56 -13.80
C LEU A 204 4.70 -1.55 -14.83
N PRO A 205 3.72 -0.72 -14.47
CA PRO A 205 3.31 0.39 -15.32
C PRO A 205 4.50 1.31 -15.63
N VAL A 206 4.63 1.70 -16.90
CA VAL A 206 5.75 2.55 -17.36
C VAL A 206 5.71 3.90 -16.67
N ASN A 207 4.53 4.51 -16.58
CA ASN A 207 4.35 5.80 -15.94
C ASN A 207 4.34 5.65 -14.41
N PRO A 208 5.28 6.27 -13.67
CA PRO A 208 5.26 6.28 -12.21
C PRO A 208 3.96 6.85 -11.64
N ASN A 209 3.21 7.60 -12.44
CA ASN A 209 1.92 8.11 -12.03
C ASN A 209 0.85 7.05 -11.75
N GLU A 210 1.00 5.88 -12.36
CA GLU A 210 0.04 4.78 -12.26
C GLU A 210 0.39 3.79 -11.14
N TRP A 211 1.51 4.04 -10.45
CA TRP A 211 2.03 3.13 -9.44
C TRP A 211 1.16 3.06 -8.20
N PHE A 212 0.54 4.16 -7.76
CA PHE A 212 -0.35 4.19 -6.60
C PHE A 212 -1.59 5.01 -6.93
N GLU A 213 -2.76 4.55 -6.48
CA GLU A 213 -4.04 5.25 -6.71
C GLU A 213 -4.26 6.36 -5.68
N TYR A 214 -3.80 6.14 -4.45
CA TYR A 214 -4.03 7.06 -3.33
C TYR A 214 -2.73 7.67 -2.81
N ASP A 215 -2.44 8.91 -3.22
CA ASP A 215 -1.50 9.77 -2.50
C ASP A 215 -2.28 10.88 -1.79
N TYR A 216 -2.90 10.52 -0.67
CA TYR A 216 -3.69 11.44 0.16
C TYR A 216 -2.88 12.59 0.75
N PHE A 217 -1.55 12.42 0.82
CA PHE A 217 -0.65 13.42 1.36
C PHE A 217 0.52 13.61 0.40
N HIS A 218 0.36 14.65 -0.44
CA HIS A 218 1.39 15.49 -1.03
C HIS A 218 2.54 14.79 -1.76
N GLU A 219 2.48 14.89 -3.10
CA GLU A 219 3.58 14.77 -4.07
C GLU A 219 4.31 13.42 -3.98
N ARG A 220 4.70 12.81 -5.11
CA ARG A 220 5.34 11.48 -5.10
C ARG A 220 6.79 11.55 -4.65
N LEU A 221 6.98 12.03 -3.43
CA LEU A 221 8.23 12.30 -2.76
C LEU A 221 8.80 11.03 -2.12
N PHE A 222 8.65 9.90 -2.81
CA PHE A 222 9.19 8.62 -2.35
C PHE A 222 10.71 8.74 -2.22
N GLU A 223 11.22 8.45 -1.04
CA GLU A 223 12.65 8.35 -0.79
C GLU A 223 13.18 7.00 -1.26
N ILE A 224 12.37 5.96 -1.05
CA ILE A 224 12.73 4.57 -1.33
C ILE A 224 11.63 3.92 -2.16
N VAL A 225 12.02 3.18 -3.20
CA VAL A 225 11.13 2.35 -4.01
C VAL A 225 11.73 0.96 -4.18
N LEU A 226 10.95 -0.06 -3.88
CA LEU A 226 11.30 -1.46 -4.03
C LEU A 226 10.30 -2.12 -4.97
N ILE A 227 10.79 -2.65 -6.08
CA ILE A 227 10.01 -3.34 -7.11
C ILE A 227 10.45 -4.80 -7.10
N SER A 228 9.52 -5.70 -6.78
CA SER A 228 9.74 -7.14 -6.75
C SER A 228 8.66 -7.88 -7.54
N ARG A 229 9.01 -9.03 -8.11
CA ARG A 229 8.04 -9.91 -8.82
C ARG A 229 7.20 -9.20 -9.89
N LEU A 230 7.73 -8.12 -10.46
CA LEU A 230 7.19 -7.44 -11.62
C LEU A 230 8.22 -7.52 -12.72
N ILE A 231 7.76 -7.73 -13.94
CA ILE A 231 8.62 -7.60 -15.11
C ILE A 231 8.95 -6.10 -15.26
N VAL A 232 10.24 -5.79 -15.29
CA VAL A 232 10.78 -4.45 -15.51
C VAL A 232 11.62 -4.48 -16.78
N ASP A 233 11.20 -3.74 -17.79
CA ASP A 233 11.89 -3.70 -19.09
C ASP A 233 12.68 -2.40 -19.31
N ASN A 234 13.36 -2.32 -20.45
CA ASN A 234 14.13 -1.13 -20.85
C ASN A 234 13.30 0.16 -20.85
N GLN A 235 12.02 0.10 -21.21
CA GLN A 235 11.15 1.27 -21.23
C GLN A 235 10.81 1.74 -19.81
N ASN A 236 10.59 0.78 -18.88
CA ASN A 236 10.45 1.10 -17.46
C ASN A 236 11.71 1.80 -16.93
N ILE A 237 12.89 1.23 -17.18
CA ILE A 237 14.16 1.79 -16.69
C ILE A 237 14.44 3.16 -17.28
N GLN A 238 14.27 3.34 -18.60
CA GLN A 238 14.44 4.65 -19.24
C GLN A 238 13.52 5.70 -18.63
N THR A 239 12.26 5.35 -18.36
CA THR A 239 11.30 6.26 -17.74
C THR A 239 11.69 6.59 -16.30
N ILE A 240 12.16 5.61 -15.53
CA ILE A 240 12.65 5.83 -14.17
C ILE A 240 13.83 6.80 -14.16
N ILE A 241 14.83 6.57 -15.01
CA ILE A 241 16.00 7.44 -15.12
C ILE A 241 15.58 8.85 -15.55
N SER A 242 14.75 8.96 -16.59
CA SER A 242 14.26 10.26 -17.08
C SER A 242 13.48 11.02 -15.99
N SER A 243 12.65 10.32 -15.23
CA SER A 243 11.88 10.86 -14.10
C SER A 243 12.74 11.25 -12.90
N PHE A 244 13.94 10.67 -12.77
CA PHE A 244 14.93 11.13 -11.81
C PHE A 244 15.64 12.38 -12.31
N VAL A 245 16.05 12.36 -13.57
CA VAL A 245 16.82 13.45 -14.21
C VAL A 245 15.98 14.73 -14.32
N ASP A 246 14.68 14.63 -14.55
CA ASP A 246 13.78 15.80 -14.55
C ASP A 246 13.80 16.55 -13.21
N GLY A 247 14.01 15.84 -12.10
CA GLY A 247 14.04 16.38 -10.74
C GLY A 247 12.68 16.78 -10.16
N GLU A 248 11.57 16.46 -10.84
CA GLU A 248 10.18 16.73 -10.43
C GLU A 248 9.53 15.47 -9.86
N THR A 249 9.50 14.37 -10.62
CA THR A 249 8.76 13.15 -10.23
C THR A 249 9.46 12.43 -9.08
N PHE A 250 10.78 12.37 -9.13
CA PHE A 250 11.61 11.67 -8.15
C PHE A 250 12.56 12.61 -7.41
N GLU A 251 12.09 13.84 -7.12
CA GLU A 251 12.89 14.87 -6.43
C GLU A 251 13.56 14.35 -5.14
N ARG A 252 12.80 13.55 -4.39
CA ARG A 252 13.20 12.97 -3.12
C ARG A 252 13.67 11.54 -3.22
N LEU A 253 13.75 10.94 -4.42
CA LEU A 253 14.23 9.56 -4.56
C LEU A 253 15.70 9.45 -4.18
N ARG A 254 16.03 8.33 -3.55
CA ARG A 254 17.34 8.05 -2.96
C ARG A 254 17.78 6.63 -3.23
N PHE A 255 16.83 5.72 -3.19
CA PHE A 255 17.07 4.32 -3.45
C PHE A 255 15.90 3.75 -4.22
N LEU A 256 16.17 3.24 -5.41
CA LEU A 256 15.21 2.44 -6.15
C LEU A 256 15.88 1.14 -6.50
N HIS A 257 15.23 0.03 -6.16
CA HIS A 257 15.71 -1.31 -6.46
C HIS A 257 14.62 -2.10 -7.18
N CYS A 258 14.97 -2.67 -8.32
CA CYS A 258 14.13 -3.55 -9.12
C CYS A 258 14.75 -4.95 -9.16
N GLN A 259 13.95 -5.94 -8.82
CA GLN A 259 14.19 -7.33 -9.21
C GLN A 259 13.51 -7.63 -10.55
N ASN A 260 13.95 -8.69 -11.24
CA ASN A 260 13.46 -9.11 -12.55
C ASN A 260 13.63 -8.04 -13.64
N ALA A 261 14.76 -7.33 -13.59
CA ALA A 261 15.21 -6.41 -14.61
C ALA A 261 16.14 -7.15 -15.59
N ASP A 262 15.57 -8.06 -16.38
CA ASP A 262 16.31 -8.89 -17.34
C ASP A 262 16.58 -8.15 -18.65
N ASN A 263 17.73 -8.43 -19.28
CA ASN A 263 18.10 -7.91 -20.60
C ASN A 263 18.05 -6.37 -20.71
N ILE A 264 18.43 -5.69 -19.64
CA ILE A 264 18.51 -4.22 -19.62
C ILE A 264 19.72 -3.75 -20.42
N ASP A 265 19.47 -2.89 -21.41
CA ASP A 265 20.50 -2.15 -22.13
C ASP A 265 20.59 -0.73 -21.54
N LEU A 266 21.59 -0.52 -20.69
CA LEU A 266 21.82 0.78 -20.07
C LEU A 266 22.11 1.89 -21.09
N ARG A 267 22.66 1.58 -22.27
CA ARG A 267 22.90 2.60 -23.30
C ARG A 267 21.59 3.12 -23.86
N TYR A 268 20.61 2.23 -24.06
CA TYR A 268 19.26 2.61 -24.41
C TYR A 268 18.59 3.39 -23.27
N ALA A 269 18.67 2.87 -22.04
CA ALA A 269 18.01 3.49 -20.90
C ALA A 269 18.55 4.90 -20.56
N LEU A 270 19.82 5.17 -20.86
CA LEU A 270 20.48 6.47 -20.67
C LEU A 270 20.37 7.41 -21.88
N GLN A 271 19.63 7.04 -22.92
CA GLN A 271 19.50 7.87 -24.10
C GLN A 271 18.92 9.25 -23.75
N GLY A 272 19.67 10.31 -24.09
CA GLY A 272 19.29 11.69 -23.79
C GLY A 272 19.68 12.19 -22.40
N VAL A 273 20.32 11.35 -21.59
CA VAL A 273 20.79 11.69 -20.24
C VAL A 273 22.30 11.91 -20.27
N ALA A 274 22.77 12.98 -19.62
CA ALA A 274 24.20 13.16 -19.39
C ALA A 274 24.67 12.13 -18.35
N ALA A 275 25.45 11.15 -18.80
CA ALA A 275 25.95 10.06 -17.98
C ALA A 275 27.45 9.86 -18.17
N ILE A 276 28.17 9.56 -17.08
CA ILE A 276 29.59 9.20 -17.11
C ILE A 276 29.72 7.79 -16.55
N GLU A 277 30.47 6.93 -17.22
CA GLU A 277 30.77 5.59 -16.72
C GLU A 277 31.49 5.68 -15.37
N TRP A 278 30.95 5.00 -14.38
CA TRP A 278 31.58 4.90 -13.08
C TRP A 278 32.63 3.79 -13.14
N THR A 279 33.88 4.18 -12.97
CA THR A 279 35.01 3.28 -12.78
C THR A 279 35.60 3.50 -11.39
N GLU A 280 36.28 2.49 -10.83
CA GLU A 280 36.93 2.56 -9.50
C GLU A 280 37.83 3.79 -9.32
N ASN A 281 38.37 4.36 -10.40
CA ASN A 281 39.25 5.53 -10.37
C ASN A 281 38.51 6.88 -10.40
N ASN A 282 37.18 6.90 -10.35
CA ASN A 282 36.41 8.14 -10.42
C ASN A 282 36.45 8.91 -9.09
N VAL A 283 37.42 9.82 -8.97
CA VAL A 283 37.68 10.66 -7.78
C VAL A 283 36.46 11.47 -7.34
N PHE A 284 35.53 11.77 -8.24
CA PHE A 284 34.31 12.51 -7.90
C PHE A 284 33.41 11.76 -6.92
N MET A 285 33.39 10.42 -7.00
CA MET A 285 32.53 9.57 -6.17
C MET A 285 33.14 9.28 -4.79
N GLU A 286 34.44 9.53 -4.60
CA GLU A 286 35.14 9.28 -3.33
C GLU A 286 34.51 10.05 -2.15
N LYS A 287 33.93 11.23 -2.38
CA LYS A 287 33.23 12.00 -1.32
C LYS A 287 32.00 11.28 -0.75
N PHE A 288 31.44 10.31 -1.49
CA PHE A 288 30.30 9.51 -1.07
C PHE A 288 30.71 8.14 -0.51
N LYS A 289 31.98 7.76 -0.68
CA LYS A 289 32.52 6.51 -0.16
C LYS A 289 32.48 6.54 1.37
N GLY A 290 31.94 5.47 1.96
CA GLY A 290 31.85 5.33 3.41
C GLY A 290 30.69 6.08 4.07
N ILE A 291 29.68 6.56 3.32
CA ILE A 291 28.39 6.91 3.92
C ILE A 291 27.85 5.62 4.56
N PRO A 292 27.86 5.50 5.92
CA PRO A 292 27.76 4.19 6.58
C PRO A 292 26.53 3.40 6.17
N ALA A 293 25.45 4.13 5.92
CA ALA A 293 24.16 3.62 5.56
C ALA A 293 24.06 3.13 4.10
N MET A 294 24.87 3.69 3.20
CA MET A 294 24.88 3.36 1.77
C MET A 294 26.08 2.50 1.36
N THR A 295 26.98 2.19 2.29
CA THR A 295 28.19 1.41 2.01
C THR A 295 27.88 0.11 1.27
N ASN A 296 26.82 -0.61 1.66
CA ASN A 296 26.42 -1.86 1.01
C ASN A 296 25.93 -1.68 -0.44
N TYR A 297 25.58 -0.46 -0.83
CA TYR A 297 25.08 -0.11 -2.15
C TYR A 297 26.09 0.73 -2.94
N PHE A 298 27.26 1.04 -2.36
CA PHE A 298 28.36 1.71 -3.06
C PHE A 298 29.06 0.69 -3.97
N ILE A 299 28.46 0.45 -5.13
CA ILE A 299 28.96 -0.48 -6.15
C ILE A 299 29.84 0.32 -7.11
N GLU A 300 31.14 0.05 -7.18
CA GLU A 300 32.12 0.85 -7.95
C GLU A 300 32.07 0.64 -9.47
N THR A 301 30.90 0.28 -9.99
CA THR A 301 30.62 0.06 -11.42
C THR A 301 29.28 0.74 -11.79
N GLY A 302 28.97 0.87 -13.09
CA GLY A 302 27.70 1.47 -13.56
C GLY A 302 27.88 2.86 -14.16
N TYR A 303 26.89 3.75 -13.99
CA TYR A 303 26.92 5.10 -14.54
C TYR A 303 26.51 6.15 -13.51
N ILE A 304 27.20 7.29 -13.53
CA ILE A 304 26.87 8.49 -12.78
C ILE A 304 25.96 9.35 -13.65
N ILE A 305 24.85 9.80 -13.07
CA ILE A 305 23.88 10.71 -13.69
C ILE A 305 23.62 11.90 -12.77
N TRP A 306 23.06 12.97 -13.34
CA TRP A 306 22.68 14.17 -12.60
C TRP A 306 21.23 14.54 -12.90
N ASP A 307 20.51 15.03 -11.89
CA ASP A 307 19.23 15.70 -12.12
C ASP A 307 19.42 17.12 -12.66
N SER A 308 18.31 17.74 -13.07
CA SER A 308 18.24 19.12 -13.55
C SER A 308 18.71 20.16 -12.54
N LYS A 309 18.77 19.80 -11.25
CA LYS A 309 19.25 20.62 -10.13
C LYS A 309 20.71 20.31 -9.75
N GLY A 310 21.37 19.41 -10.49
CA GLY A 310 22.76 19.00 -10.29
C GLY A 310 22.97 17.89 -9.24
N LYS A 311 21.90 17.30 -8.70
CA LYS A 311 22.00 16.21 -7.72
C LYS A 311 22.55 14.95 -8.37
N VAL A 312 23.52 14.34 -7.71
CA VAL A 312 24.20 13.13 -8.19
C VAL A 312 23.40 11.87 -7.87
N ALA A 313 23.28 10.98 -8.85
CA ALA A 313 22.89 9.59 -8.65
C ALA A 313 23.79 8.62 -9.43
N THR A 314 23.75 7.35 -9.05
CA THR A 314 24.34 6.26 -9.81
C THR A 314 23.30 5.22 -10.18
N VAL A 315 23.46 4.63 -11.36
CA VAL A 315 22.61 3.56 -11.89
C VAL A 315 23.43 2.31 -12.14
N HIS A 316 22.86 1.18 -11.73
CA HIS A 316 23.52 -0.13 -11.69
C HIS A 316 22.61 -1.18 -12.29
N VAL A 317 23.20 -2.08 -13.05
CA VAL A 317 22.55 -3.33 -13.47
C VAL A 317 23.45 -4.48 -13.06
N ASP A 318 22.88 -5.45 -12.36
CA ASP A 318 23.51 -6.75 -12.08
C ASP A 318 22.80 -7.80 -12.94
N PRO A 319 23.39 -8.21 -14.08
CA PRO A 319 22.78 -9.20 -14.96
C PRO A 319 22.70 -10.60 -14.36
N GLU A 320 23.59 -10.95 -13.42
CA GLU A 320 23.60 -12.28 -12.80
C GLU A 320 22.42 -12.43 -11.84
N LYS A 321 22.06 -11.34 -11.15
CA LYS A 321 20.92 -11.30 -10.23
C LYS A 321 19.64 -10.75 -10.85
N SER A 322 19.68 -10.34 -12.11
CA SER A 322 18.55 -9.70 -12.80
C SER A 322 18.03 -8.47 -12.06
N THR A 323 18.93 -7.60 -11.58
CA THR A 323 18.55 -6.42 -10.80
C THR A 323 18.97 -5.10 -11.45
N PHE A 324 18.17 -4.07 -11.20
CA PHE A 324 18.50 -2.69 -11.48
C PHE A 324 18.43 -1.88 -10.19
N THR A 325 19.41 -1.01 -9.95
CA THR A 325 19.43 -0.12 -8.78
C THR A 325 19.77 1.31 -9.18
N LEU A 326 19.02 2.28 -8.66
CA LEU A 326 19.32 3.71 -8.75
C LEU A 326 19.53 4.26 -7.34
N ILE A 327 20.65 4.96 -7.14
CA ILE A 327 21.08 5.48 -5.83
C ILE A 327 21.35 6.98 -5.95
N GLY A 328 20.57 7.79 -5.24
CA GLY A 328 20.77 9.24 -5.14
C GLY A 328 21.65 9.60 -3.94
N TRP A 329 22.77 10.28 -4.19
CA TRP A 329 23.80 10.58 -3.17
C TRP A 329 23.66 11.98 -2.55
N GLU A 330 23.05 12.91 -3.29
CA GLU A 330 22.68 14.31 -2.97
C GLU A 330 22.14 14.67 -1.58
N ASN A 331 21.62 13.66 -0.91
CA ASN A 331 20.19 13.66 -0.80
C ASN A 331 19.93 12.92 0.53
N ILE A 332 19.68 13.68 1.60
CA ILE A 332 19.60 13.11 2.95
C ILE A 332 18.40 12.14 2.99
N ILE A 333 18.68 10.84 3.16
CA ILE A 333 17.67 9.88 3.62
C ILE A 333 17.57 10.05 5.13
N SER A 334 16.34 10.01 5.63
CA SER A 334 16.09 9.86 7.06
C SER A 334 16.98 8.73 7.63
N PRO A 335 17.84 8.96 8.64
CA PRO A 335 18.69 7.92 9.22
C PRO A 335 17.93 6.64 9.62
N ARG A 336 16.62 6.76 9.84
CA ARG A 336 15.72 5.68 10.21
C ARG A 336 15.36 4.79 9.02
N LEU A 337 15.05 5.40 7.87
CA LEU A 337 14.83 4.69 6.61
C LEU A 337 16.10 3.97 6.15
N MET A 338 17.26 4.57 6.41
CA MET A 338 18.56 3.92 6.19
C MET A 338 18.73 2.64 7.01
N THR A 339 18.41 2.68 8.31
CA THR A 339 18.47 1.47 9.16
C THR A 339 17.48 0.40 8.70
N ALA A 340 16.30 0.81 8.22
CA ALA A 340 15.32 -0.12 7.67
C ALA A 340 15.85 -0.81 6.39
N LEU A 341 16.52 -0.06 5.50
CA LEU A 341 17.16 -0.56 4.28
C LEU A 341 18.35 -1.48 4.54
N SER A 342 19.25 -1.11 5.46
CA SER A 342 20.49 -1.87 5.70
C SER A 342 20.25 -3.31 6.14
N ASN A 343 19.06 -3.59 6.67
CA ASN A 343 18.65 -4.91 7.16
C ASN A 343 17.77 -5.69 6.15
N LEU A 344 17.49 -5.13 4.98
CA LEU A 344 16.81 -5.83 3.90
C LEU A 344 17.83 -6.62 3.09
N GLU A 345 17.84 -7.93 3.29
CA GLU A 345 18.50 -8.87 2.37
C GLU A 345 17.60 -9.03 1.12
N PHE A 346 17.99 -8.41 0.02
CA PHE A 346 17.36 -8.63 -1.28
C PHE A 346 18.00 -9.85 -1.93
N ASN A 347 17.41 -11.01 -1.69
CA ASN A 347 17.75 -12.26 -2.39
C ASN A 347 16.93 -12.41 -3.67
#